data_AF-A0A660SC25-F1
#
_entry.id   AF-A0A660SC25-F1
#
_cell.length_a   1.000
_cell.length_b   1.000
_cell.length_c   1.000
_cell.angle_alpha   90.00
_cell.angle_beta   90.00
_cell.angle_gamma   90.00
#
_symmetry.space_group_name_H-M   'P 1'
#
loop_
_entity.id
_entity.type
_entity.pdbx_description
1 polymer ?
#
loop_
_entity_poly.entity_id
_entity_poly.type
_entity_poly.pdbx_seq_one_letter_code
_entity_poly.pdbx_strand_id
1 'polypeptide(L)'
;MNKGGLTISLIFDGMSLNYGEGLGIISELKKLSRSGKLYTYLSRQAIRYDIYKMLKEYYDIAKDKEEPLTRDQQVIQFKPEANVKNYEEVDLFGYMKTIQGKGAVTRPAVVRISPAISLEPFANDLEFGTNKNFADRLKTDPNPFQFEHHYSLYTYTITVDLDRIGEDPNDENSLEKEEKIKRVQNLLDVLKLLNRDIKGRTENLNPLFAIGGVYNVKNPFFLNRLKVEIDKNSEKYKIVTDILESTLNTSFLNEKVKDKTYTGYIKGFWANEEEFSQILPKNRVMGIEEFFGTIKSEVKAYYESA
;
A
#
# COMPACT_ATOMS: atom_id res chain seq x y z
N MET A 1 -25.71 8.63 4.91
CA MET A 1 -24.55 8.51 3.99
C MET A 1 -24.35 7.06 3.61
N ASN A 2 -24.09 6.80 2.33
CA ASN A 2 -23.72 5.48 1.83
C ASN A 2 -22.44 5.01 2.56
N LYS A 3 -22.36 3.76 3.01
CA LYS A 3 -21.19 3.25 3.77
C LYS A 3 -20.13 2.69 2.80
N GLY A 4 -19.71 3.51 1.84
CA GLY A 4 -18.83 3.08 0.77
C GLY A 4 -17.40 2.83 1.23
N GLY A 5 -16.75 1.86 0.60
CA GLY A 5 -15.34 1.55 0.79
C GLY A 5 -14.65 1.32 -0.54
N LEU A 6 -13.55 2.03 -0.77
CA LEU A 6 -12.62 1.71 -1.85
C LEU A 6 -11.71 0.59 -1.36
N THR A 7 -11.55 -0.48 -2.15
CA THR A 7 -10.55 -1.52 -1.88
C THR A 7 -9.78 -1.84 -3.15
N ILE A 8 -8.45 -1.88 -3.05
CA ILE A 8 -7.55 -2.29 -4.13
C ILE A 8 -6.54 -3.27 -3.55
N SER A 9 -6.38 -4.43 -4.18
CA SER A 9 -5.23 -5.31 -3.96
C SER A 9 -4.38 -5.32 -5.21
N LEU A 10 -3.06 -5.26 -5.02
CA LEU A 10 -2.14 -5.13 -6.13
C LEU A 10 -0.91 -6.01 -5.96
N ILE A 11 -0.23 -6.26 -7.08
CA ILE A 11 1.04 -6.97 -7.18
C ILE A 11 2.05 -6.05 -7.83
N PHE A 12 3.26 -5.99 -7.28
CA PHE A 12 4.42 -5.32 -7.85
C PHE A 12 5.66 -6.20 -7.60
N ASP A 13 6.76 -5.98 -8.30
CA ASP A 13 8.04 -6.64 -8.06
C ASP A 13 9.00 -5.73 -7.27
N GLY A 14 9.91 -6.30 -6.48
CA GLY A 14 10.88 -5.47 -5.77
C GLY A 14 11.97 -6.27 -5.07
N MET A 15 13.08 -5.59 -4.75
CA MET A 15 14.26 -6.23 -4.19
C MET A 15 14.55 -5.75 -2.76
N SER A 16 14.47 -6.69 -1.81
CA SER A 16 14.97 -6.50 -0.43
C SER A 16 14.41 -5.25 0.26
N LEU A 17 13.08 -5.17 0.32
CA LEU A 17 12.32 -3.94 0.56
C LEU A 17 12.30 -3.43 2.01
N ASN A 18 12.57 -4.29 3.00
CA ASN A 18 12.51 -3.90 4.40
C ASN A 18 13.46 -4.76 5.26
N TYR A 19 14.52 -4.13 5.77
CA TYR A 19 15.41 -4.75 6.76
C TYR A 19 14.86 -4.59 8.19
N GLY A 20 15.16 -5.56 9.05
CA GLY A 20 14.91 -5.53 10.48
C GLY A 20 16.01 -4.82 11.26
N GLU A 21 15.99 -4.97 12.59
CA GLU A 21 17.13 -4.60 13.43
C GLU A 21 18.25 -5.61 13.17
N GLY A 22 19.39 -5.14 12.66
CA GLY A 22 20.47 -6.01 12.23
C GLY A 22 21.09 -6.79 13.40
N LEU A 23 21.54 -8.01 13.15
CA LEU A 23 22.26 -8.83 14.13
C LEU A 23 23.76 -8.73 13.84
N GLY A 24 24.45 -7.86 14.58
CA GLY A 24 25.88 -7.59 14.39
C GLY A 24 26.16 -7.03 13.00
N ILE A 25 26.83 -7.81 12.15
CA ILE A 25 27.20 -7.41 10.78
C ILE A 25 26.17 -7.81 9.71
N ILE A 26 25.08 -8.47 10.11
CA ILE A 26 24.05 -9.00 9.21
C ILE A 26 22.86 -8.04 9.15
N SER A 27 22.53 -7.58 7.95
CA SER A 27 21.27 -6.88 7.66
C SER A 27 20.22 -7.88 7.22
N GLU A 28 19.40 -8.33 8.19
CA GLU A 28 18.34 -9.31 7.96
C GLU A 28 17.08 -8.65 7.38
N LEU A 29 16.45 -9.30 6.41
CA LEU A 29 15.13 -8.89 5.92
C LEU A 29 14.04 -9.22 6.94
N LYS A 30 13.00 -8.39 7.00
CA LYS A 30 11.81 -8.72 7.78
C LYS A 30 11.10 -9.90 7.14
N LYS A 31 10.91 -10.98 7.90
CA LYS A 31 10.34 -12.24 7.44
C LYS A 31 9.14 -12.65 8.29
N LEU A 32 8.29 -13.50 7.72
CA LEU A 32 7.25 -14.24 8.42
C LEU A 32 7.24 -15.69 7.95
N SER A 33 6.87 -16.60 8.86
CA SER A 33 6.69 -18.01 8.54
C SER A 33 5.23 -18.29 8.21
N ARG A 34 4.97 -18.99 7.10
CA ARG A 34 3.63 -19.42 6.68
C ARG A 34 3.74 -20.75 5.94
N SER A 35 2.93 -21.73 6.36
CA SER A 35 2.85 -23.06 5.72
C SER A 35 4.22 -23.72 5.54
N GLY A 36 5.11 -23.59 6.54
CA GLY A 36 6.46 -24.17 6.52
C GLY A 36 7.47 -23.46 5.61
N LYS A 37 7.11 -22.31 5.02
CA LYS A 37 8.00 -21.49 4.20
C LYS A 37 8.21 -20.11 4.84
N LEU A 38 9.34 -19.48 4.53
CA LEU A 38 9.64 -18.10 4.91
C LEU A 38 9.27 -17.16 3.77
N TYR A 39 8.68 -16.03 4.11
CA TYR A 39 8.32 -14.96 3.18
C TYR A 39 8.87 -13.65 3.74
N THR A 40 9.48 -12.83 2.89
CA THR A 40 9.85 -11.45 3.24
C THR A 40 8.62 -10.54 3.15
N TYR A 41 8.61 -9.46 3.92
CA TYR A 41 7.54 -8.47 3.83
C TYR A 41 8.03 -7.03 4.01
N LEU A 42 7.37 -6.10 3.31
CA LEU A 42 7.44 -4.66 3.54
C LEU A 42 6.34 -4.26 4.53
N SER A 43 6.74 -3.62 5.63
CA SER A 43 5.80 -3.25 6.69
C SER A 43 4.78 -2.19 6.24
N ARG A 44 3.56 -2.24 6.79
CA ARG A 44 2.53 -1.22 6.52
C ARG A 44 3.00 0.20 6.85
N GLN A 45 3.85 0.35 7.86
CA GLN A 45 4.41 1.64 8.28
C GLN A 45 5.37 2.20 7.22
N ALA A 46 6.15 1.34 6.58
CA ALA A 46 7.04 1.74 5.49
C ALA A 46 6.24 2.17 4.25
N ILE A 47 5.21 1.39 3.85
CA ILE A 47 4.32 1.76 2.74
C ILE A 47 3.62 3.10 3.03
N ARG A 48 3.08 3.28 4.25
CA ARG A 48 2.49 4.56 4.68
C ARG A 48 3.49 5.71 4.55
N TYR A 49 4.72 5.51 4.99
CA TYR A 49 5.77 6.53 4.91
C TYR A 49 6.06 6.92 3.46
N ASP A 50 6.21 5.94 2.56
CA ASP A 50 6.47 6.18 1.14
C ASP A 50 5.29 6.92 0.48
N ILE A 51 4.04 6.55 0.81
CA ILE A 51 2.84 7.25 0.35
C ILE A 51 2.85 8.71 0.84
N TYR A 52 3.07 8.94 2.13
CA TYR A 52 3.07 10.29 2.70
C TYR A 52 4.19 11.16 2.11
N LYS A 53 5.40 10.59 1.93
CA LYS A 53 6.53 11.26 1.26
C LYS A 53 6.11 11.75 -0.12
N MET A 54 5.55 10.87 -0.95
CA MET A 54 5.13 11.23 -2.30
C MET A 54 3.94 12.20 -2.33
N LEU A 55 2.96 12.06 -1.42
CA LEU A 55 1.89 13.06 -1.30
C LEU A 55 2.46 14.45 -0.99
N LYS A 56 3.46 14.53 -0.10
CA LYS A 56 4.15 15.78 0.22
C LYS A 56 4.92 16.34 -0.97
N GLU A 57 5.63 15.49 -1.72
CA GLU A 57 6.47 15.89 -2.86
C GLU A 57 5.65 16.35 -4.08
N TYR A 58 4.56 15.65 -4.42
CA TYR A 58 3.81 15.89 -5.66
C TYR A 58 2.57 16.76 -5.49
N TYR A 59 2.00 16.82 -4.28
CA TYR A 59 0.75 17.54 -4.00
C TYR A 59 0.88 18.60 -2.92
N ASP A 60 2.10 18.90 -2.46
CA ASP A 60 2.39 20.00 -1.53
C ASP A 60 1.51 19.96 -0.25
N ILE A 61 1.09 18.78 0.20
CA ILE A 61 0.06 18.64 1.26
C ILE A 61 0.50 19.24 2.62
N ALA A 62 1.80 19.46 2.79
CA ALA A 62 2.45 20.05 3.97
C ALA A 62 3.19 21.37 3.69
N LYS A 63 3.02 21.96 2.50
CA LYS A 63 3.68 23.23 2.14
C LYS A 63 3.14 24.38 2.97
N ASP A 64 4.05 25.21 3.48
CA ASP A 64 3.77 26.38 4.33
C ASP A 64 2.95 26.08 5.59
N LYS A 65 2.89 24.80 6.00
CA LYS A 65 2.25 24.36 7.25
C LYS A 65 3.30 24.11 8.31
N GLU A 66 2.97 24.48 9.53
CA GLU A 66 3.77 24.07 10.69
C GLU A 66 3.76 22.55 10.82
N GLU A 67 4.86 21.96 11.30
CA GLU A 67 4.93 20.53 11.58
C GLU A 67 3.82 20.14 12.58
N PRO A 68 2.88 19.25 12.22
CA PRO A 68 1.78 18.88 13.10
C PRO A 68 2.22 17.97 14.26
N LEU A 69 3.48 17.56 14.33
CA LEU A 69 4.03 16.73 15.40
C LEU A 69 4.67 17.56 16.52
N THR A 70 4.60 17.03 17.74
CA THR A 70 5.31 17.55 18.92
C THR A 70 6.04 16.43 19.63
N ARG A 71 7.10 16.78 20.38
CA ARG A 71 7.86 15.87 21.25
C ARG A 71 7.55 16.14 22.73
N ASP A 72 6.33 16.55 23.02
CA ASP A 72 5.89 16.74 24.40
C ASP A 72 5.77 15.40 25.14
N GLN A 73 5.99 15.42 26.45
CA GLN A 73 5.83 14.24 27.31
C GLN A 73 6.68 13.03 26.90
N GLN A 74 7.85 13.28 26.28
CA GLN A 74 8.82 12.27 25.82
C GLN A 74 8.32 11.34 24.69
N VAL A 75 7.14 11.61 24.13
CA VAL A 75 6.57 10.85 23.00
C VAL A 75 6.39 11.75 21.79
N ILE A 76 6.60 11.21 20.59
CA ILE A 76 6.29 11.94 19.34
C ILE A 76 4.84 11.65 19.00
N GLN A 77 4.00 12.68 19.01
CA GLN A 77 2.56 12.58 18.69
C GLN A 77 2.09 13.83 17.95
N PHE A 78 0.90 13.77 17.36
CA PHE A 78 0.28 14.95 16.77
C PHE A 78 -0.06 15.99 17.85
N LYS A 79 0.17 17.27 17.53
CA LYS A 79 -0.24 18.42 18.32
C LYS A 79 -1.76 18.37 18.59
N PRO A 80 -2.22 18.80 19.78
CA PRO A 80 -3.65 18.82 20.11
C PRO A 80 -4.51 19.48 19.03
N GLU A 81 -4.02 20.55 18.40
CA GLU A 81 -4.71 21.38 17.40
C GLU A 81 -4.73 20.78 15.99
N ALA A 82 -3.91 19.74 15.71
CA ALA A 82 -3.87 19.14 14.39
C ALA A 82 -5.26 18.55 14.02
N ASN A 83 -5.81 18.83 12.86
CA ASN A 83 -7.15 18.36 12.51
C ASN A 83 -7.22 17.96 11.04
N VAL A 84 -8.31 17.29 10.68
CA VAL A 84 -8.54 16.78 9.31
C VAL A 84 -8.58 17.89 8.27
N LYS A 85 -8.98 19.11 8.66
CA LYS A 85 -9.06 20.27 7.77
C LYS A 85 -7.67 20.79 7.41
N ASN A 86 -6.79 20.92 8.39
CA ASN A 86 -5.47 21.50 8.20
C ASN A 86 -4.45 20.47 7.70
N TYR A 87 -4.58 19.19 8.07
CA TYR A 87 -3.56 18.18 7.79
C TYR A 87 -4.15 16.93 7.13
N GLU A 88 -3.82 16.74 5.85
CA GLU A 88 -4.25 15.56 5.08
C GLU A 88 -3.69 14.25 5.66
N GLU A 89 -2.50 14.26 6.25
CA GLU A 89 -1.93 13.09 6.93
C GLU A 89 -2.83 12.60 8.09
N VAL A 90 -3.38 13.54 8.85
CA VAL A 90 -4.28 13.30 10.00
C VAL A 90 -5.61 12.72 9.49
N ASP A 91 -6.08 13.19 8.34
CA ASP A 91 -7.28 12.68 7.68
C ASP A 91 -7.09 11.27 7.09
N LEU A 92 -6.01 11.01 6.36
CA LEU A 92 -5.81 9.72 5.73
C LEU A 92 -5.43 8.64 6.76
N PHE A 93 -4.52 8.94 7.68
CA PHE A 93 -3.89 7.92 8.54
C PHE A 93 -4.34 7.94 10.00
N GLY A 94 -5.19 8.89 10.38
CA GLY A 94 -5.70 8.98 11.74
C GLY A 94 -4.63 9.42 12.74
N TYR A 95 -4.99 9.40 14.02
CA TYR A 95 -4.12 9.86 15.10
C TYR A 95 -4.48 9.23 16.43
N MET A 96 -3.52 9.29 17.35
CA MET A 96 -3.73 9.23 18.79
C MET A 96 -3.04 10.45 19.39
N LYS A 97 -3.76 11.19 20.23
CA LYS A 97 -3.24 12.38 20.90
C LYS A 97 -3.64 12.39 22.35
N THR A 98 -2.77 12.94 23.18
CA THR A 98 -3.08 13.15 24.60
C THR A 98 -3.47 14.60 24.80
N ILE A 99 -4.72 14.85 25.18
CA ILE A 99 -5.23 16.20 25.47
C ILE A 99 -5.36 16.34 26.98
N GLN A 100 -4.73 17.39 27.53
CA GLN A 100 -4.81 17.68 28.96
C GLN A 100 -6.28 17.84 29.39
N GLY A 101 -6.67 17.11 30.44
CA GLY A 101 -8.05 17.12 30.96
C GLY A 101 -9.06 16.26 30.19
N LYS A 102 -8.75 15.77 28.98
CA LYS A 102 -9.62 14.87 28.20
C LYS A 102 -9.06 13.45 28.01
N GLY A 103 -7.77 13.25 28.28
CA GLY A 103 -7.10 11.96 28.11
C GLY A 103 -6.72 11.67 26.66
N ALA A 104 -6.62 10.39 26.29
CA ALA A 104 -6.25 9.97 24.94
C ALA A 104 -7.45 10.05 23.99
N VAL A 105 -7.35 10.90 22.97
CA VAL A 105 -8.32 11.01 21.88
C VAL A 105 -7.77 10.30 20.66
N THR A 106 -8.59 9.46 20.03
CA THR A 106 -8.17 8.65 18.89
C THR A 106 -9.09 8.83 17.70
N ARG A 107 -8.49 8.86 16.52
CA ARG A 107 -9.17 8.74 15.24
C ARG A 107 -8.55 7.54 14.51
N PRO A 108 -9.30 6.44 14.31
CA PRO A 108 -8.79 5.30 13.57
C PRO A 108 -8.41 5.69 12.14
N ALA A 109 -7.36 5.09 11.59
CA ALA A 109 -6.95 5.33 10.21
C ALA A 109 -8.11 5.10 9.24
N VAL A 110 -8.24 5.99 8.25
CA VAL A 110 -9.26 5.91 7.19
C VAL A 110 -8.71 5.11 6.02
N VAL A 111 -7.44 5.32 5.68
CA VAL A 111 -6.65 4.51 4.76
C VAL A 111 -5.96 3.40 5.54
N ARG A 112 -6.40 2.17 5.32
CA ARG A 112 -5.86 0.95 5.93
C ARG A 112 -5.01 0.21 4.91
N ILE A 113 -3.77 -0.10 5.28
CA ILE A 113 -2.78 -0.73 4.40
C ILE A 113 -2.35 -2.05 5.05
N SER A 114 -2.42 -3.16 4.31
CA SER A 114 -1.78 -4.40 4.74
C SER A 114 -0.25 -4.29 4.55
N PRO A 115 0.55 -5.11 5.27
CA PRO A 115 1.92 -5.35 4.85
C PRO A 115 1.96 -5.87 3.41
N ALA A 116 3.01 -5.54 2.65
CA ALA A 116 3.26 -6.19 1.36
C ALA A 116 4.08 -7.44 1.58
N ILE A 117 3.52 -8.60 1.25
CA ILE A 117 4.14 -9.91 1.49
C ILE A 117 4.58 -10.49 0.16
N SER A 118 5.79 -11.03 0.12
CA SER A 118 6.30 -11.77 -1.05
C SER A 118 5.37 -12.91 -1.42
N LEU A 119 5.20 -13.14 -2.71
CA LEU A 119 4.39 -14.21 -3.27
C LEU A 119 5.21 -15.48 -3.48
N GLU A 120 6.53 -15.36 -3.47
CA GLU A 120 7.49 -16.46 -3.55
C GLU A 120 8.20 -16.64 -2.21
N PRO A 121 8.61 -17.88 -1.89
CA PRO A 121 9.34 -18.14 -0.67
C PRO A 121 10.76 -17.61 -0.74
N PHE A 122 11.23 -17.05 0.38
CA PHE A 122 12.60 -16.62 0.56
C PHE A 122 13.56 -17.82 0.54
N ALA A 123 14.57 -17.77 -0.32
CA ALA A 123 15.54 -18.85 -0.53
C ALA A 123 16.87 -18.67 0.24
N ASN A 124 16.99 -17.64 1.09
CA ASN A 124 18.23 -17.28 1.79
C ASN A 124 19.37 -16.84 0.86
N ASP A 125 19.07 -15.98 -0.12
CA ASP A 125 20.12 -15.36 -0.93
C ASP A 125 20.91 -14.36 -0.07
N LEU A 126 22.23 -14.52 -0.06
CA LEU A 126 23.15 -13.76 0.79
C LEU A 126 24.22 -13.04 -0.05
N GLU A 127 24.42 -11.76 0.22
CA GLU A 127 25.59 -11.00 -0.22
C GLU A 127 26.58 -10.89 0.93
N PHE A 128 27.86 -11.15 0.64
CA PHE A 128 28.97 -10.87 1.53
C PHE A 128 29.79 -9.73 0.95
N GLY A 129 30.00 -8.70 1.76
CA GLY A 129 30.80 -7.55 1.38
C GLY A 129 31.77 -7.12 2.47
N THR A 130 32.63 -6.17 2.13
CA THR A 130 33.52 -5.52 3.10
C THR A 130 33.62 -4.03 2.81
N ASN A 131 33.93 -3.23 3.82
CA ASN A 131 34.21 -1.80 3.63
C ASN A 131 35.64 -1.53 3.13
N LYS A 132 36.19 -2.39 2.26
CA LYS A 132 37.60 -2.40 1.84
C LYS A 132 38.14 -1.04 1.42
N ASN A 133 37.38 -0.28 0.62
CA ASN A 133 37.81 1.05 0.20
C ASN A 133 38.10 2.00 1.39
N PHE A 134 37.30 1.92 2.45
CA PHE A 134 37.50 2.76 3.65
C PHE A 134 38.68 2.25 4.47
N ALA A 135 38.84 0.93 4.56
CA ALA A 135 39.95 0.29 5.25
C ALA A 135 41.31 0.63 4.62
N ASP A 136 41.40 0.59 3.29
CA ASP A 136 42.62 0.95 2.53
C ASP A 136 43.01 2.42 2.77
N ARG A 137 42.04 3.34 2.81
CA ARG A 137 42.27 4.77 3.08
C ARG A 137 42.83 5.02 4.48
N LEU A 138 42.47 4.17 5.44
CA LEU A 138 42.98 4.21 6.81
C LEU A 138 44.17 3.27 7.04
N LYS A 139 44.60 2.52 6.02
CA LYS A 139 45.64 1.48 6.10
C LYS A 139 45.37 0.46 7.23
N THR A 140 44.11 0.04 7.35
CA THR A 140 43.65 -0.95 8.35
C THR A 140 42.96 -2.13 7.68
N ASP A 141 42.66 -3.17 8.44
CA ASP A 141 41.89 -4.32 7.97
C ASP A 141 40.41 -3.97 7.70
N PRO A 142 39.80 -4.61 6.68
CA PRO A 142 38.41 -4.38 6.33
C PRO A 142 37.43 -5.11 7.26
N ASN A 143 36.30 -4.47 7.51
CA ASN A 143 35.18 -5.04 8.26
C ASN A 143 34.21 -5.73 7.29
N PRO A 144 33.89 -7.03 7.50
CA PRO A 144 32.89 -7.72 6.70
C PRO A 144 31.47 -7.30 7.10
N PHE A 145 30.54 -7.41 6.15
CA PHE A 145 29.10 -7.29 6.35
C PHE A 145 28.36 -8.29 5.48
N GLN A 146 27.12 -8.57 5.85
CA GLN A 146 26.23 -9.47 5.10
C GLN A 146 24.87 -8.83 4.88
N PHE A 147 24.33 -8.95 3.66
CA PHE A 147 22.97 -8.57 3.33
C PHE A 147 22.17 -9.80 2.90
N GLU A 148 20.93 -9.89 3.37
CA GLU A 148 19.96 -10.79 2.77
C GLU A 148 19.29 -10.11 1.57
N HIS A 149 19.20 -10.86 0.47
CA HIS A 149 18.52 -10.41 -0.72
C HIS A 149 17.29 -11.25 -1.04
N HIS A 150 16.23 -10.59 -1.47
CA HIS A 150 15.08 -11.28 -2.02
C HIS A 150 14.42 -10.40 -3.06
N TYR A 151 14.51 -10.83 -4.32
CA TYR A 151 13.73 -10.29 -5.41
C TYR A 151 12.52 -11.19 -5.63
N SER A 152 11.32 -10.62 -5.56
CA SER A 152 10.07 -11.37 -5.68
C SER A 152 8.94 -10.44 -6.10
N LEU A 153 7.82 -11.01 -6.55
CA LEU A 153 6.54 -10.33 -6.55
C LEU A 153 6.00 -10.17 -5.11
N TYR A 154 5.48 -9.00 -4.79
CA TYR A 154 4.86 -8.68 -3.51
C TYR A 154 3.40 -8.28 -3.71
N THR A 155 2.55 -8.60 -2.73
CA THR A 155 1.15 -8.17 -2.74
C THR A 155 0.76 -7.46 -1.45
N TYR A 156 -0.01 -6.38 -1.59
CA TYR A 156 -0.72 -5.75 -0.48
C TYR A 156 -2.11 -5.27 -0.90
N THR A 157 -2.92 -4.95 0.10
CA THR A 157 -4.26 -4.40 -0.04
C THR A 157 -4.36 -3.06 0.66
N ILE A 158 -5.00 -2.10 0.00
CA ILE A 158 -5.45 -0.85 0.58
C ILE A 158 -6.97 -0.83 0.63
N THR A 159 -7.49 -0.38 1.77
CA THR A 159 -8.91 -0.09 1.97
C THR A 159 -9.07 1.34 2.47
N VAL A 160 -9.95 2.11 1.83
CA VAL A 160 -10.29 3.49 2.23
C VAL A 160 -11.76 3.54 2.63
N ASP A 161 -12.02 3.97 3.85
CA ASP A 161 -13.39 4.21 4.33
C ASP A 161 -13.87 5.58 3.78
N LEU A 162 -14.51 5.60 2.61
CA LEU A 162 -14.79 6.84 1.87
C LEU A 162 -15.74 7.79 2.62
N ASP A 163 -16.68 7.27 3.40
CA ASP A 163 -17.56 8.06 4.28
C ASP A 163 -16.84 8.71 5.47
N ARG A 164 -15.56 8.39 5.73
CA ARG A 164 -14.78 8.94 6.84
C ARG A 164 -13.69 9.91 6.38
N ILE A 165 -13.43 10.03 5.09
CA ILE A 165 -12.49 11.00 4.54
C ILE A 165 -13.06 12.41 4.77
N GLY A 166 -12.24 13.29 5.34
CA GLY A 166 -12.64 14.66 5.67
C GLY A 166 -13.67 14.76 6.79
N GLU A 167 -13.91 13.67 7.54
CA GLU A 167 -14.79 13.64 8.73
C GLU A 167 -13.95 13.24 9.96
N ASP A 168 -14.16 13.93 11.09
CA ASP A 168 -13.59 13.55 12.38
C ASP A 168 -14.69 13.41 13.42
N PRO A 169 -14.91 12.25 14.06
CA PRO A 169 -15.93 12.12 15.10
C PRO A 169 -15.59 12.92 16.38
N ASN A 170 -14.36 13.38 16.54
CA ASN A 170 -13.90 14.14 17.70
C ASN A 170 -13.94 15.66 17.49
N ASP A 171 -14.34 16.12 16.30
CA ASP A 171 -14.34 17.53 15.88
C ASP A 171 -15.57 17.79 14.99
N GLU A 172 -16.12 18.99 14.99
CA GLU A 172 -17.30 19.31 14.14
C GLU A 172 -16.89 19.63 12.68
N ASN A 173 -15.63 19.41 12.34
CA ASN A 173 -15.07 19.70 11.03
C ASN A 173 -15.44 18.61 9.99
N SER A 174 -16.18 19.02 8.97
CA SER A 174 -16.43 18.26 7.74
C SER A 174 -15.86 19.01 6.53
N LEU A 175 -15.21 18.32 5.61
CA LEU A 175 -14.69 18.90 4.38
C LEU A 175 -15.70 18.89 3.24
N GLU A 176 -15.58 19.87 2.36
CA GLU A 176 -16.33 19.91 1.10
C GLU A 176 -16.03 18.69 0.24
N LYS A 177 -17.02 18.28 -0.56
CA LYS A 177 -16.95 17.06 -1.38
C LYS A 177 -15.74 17.08 -2.33
N GLU A 178 -15.43 18.24 -2.90
CA GLU A 178 -14.33 18.45 -3.83
C GLU A 178 -12.97 18.12 -3.18
N GLU A 179 -12.79 18.53 -1.91
CA GLU A 179 -11.55 18.24 -1.17
C GLU A 179 -11.47 16.76 -0.79
N LYS A 180 -12.60 16.13 -0.41
CA LYS A 180 -12.66 14.67 -0.15
C LYS A 180 -12.30 13.86 -1.39
N ILE A 181 -12.85 14.23 -2.56
CA ILE A 181 -12.53 13.60 -3.85
C ILE A 181 -11.04 13.78 -4.15
N LYS A 182 -10.53 15.00 -4.06
CA LYS A 182 -9.13 15.33 -4.36
C LYS A 182 -8.14 14.49 -3.54
N ARG A 183 -8.33 14.38 -2.22
CA ARG A 183 -7.44 13.60 -1.34
C ARG A 183 -7.36 12.13 -1.74
N VAL A 184 -8.51 11.51 -2.04
CA VAL A 184 -8.54 10.12 -2.50
C VAL A 184 -7.93 9.97 -3.88
N GLN A 185 -8.13 10.92 -4.79
CA GLN A 185 -7.53 10.89 -6.13
C GLN A 185 -6.00 11.06 -6.09
N ASN A 186 -5.47 11.94 -5.22
CA ASN A 186 -4.04 12.11 -4.99
C ASN A 186 -3.42 10.81 -4.44
N LEU A 187 -4.10 10.16 -3.48
CA LEU A 187 -3.69 8.85 -2.98
C LEU A 187 -3.61 7.82 -4.12
N LEU A 188 -4.62 7.76 -5.00
CA LEU A 188 -4.64 6.83 -6.13
C LEU A 188 -3.50 7.08 -7.12
N ASP A 189 -3.13 8.34 -7.37
CA ASP A 189 -1.96 8.67 -8.20
C ASP A 189 -0.65 8.21 -7.58
N VAL A 190 -0.47 8.46 -6.29
CA VAL A 190 0.71 8.00 -5.54
C VAL A 190 0.81 6.48 -5.56
N LEU A 191 -0.30 5.76 -5.40
CA LEU A 191 -0.32 4.29 -5.47
C LEU A 191 0.07 3.73 -6.84
N LYS A 192 -0.28 4.43 -7.91
CA LYS A 192 0.07 4.04 -9.28
C LYS A 192 1.57 4.14 -9.55
N LEU A 193 2.25 5.11 -8.90
CA LEU A 193 3.65 5.47 -9.14
C LEU A 193 4.56 5.29 -7.90
N LEU A 194 4.14 4.46 -6.95
CA LEU A 194 4.79 4.34 -5.65
C LEU A 194 6.26 3.89 -5.81
N ASN A 195 7.17 4.60 -5.16
CA ASN A 195 8.59 4.21 -5.10
C ASN A 195 9.10 4.22 -3.67
N ARG A 196 10.24 3.57 -3.46
CA ARG A 196 10.88 3.48 -2.15
C ARG A 196 12.38 3.64 -2.23
N ASP A 197 12.91 4.55 -1.41
CA ASP A 197 14.35 4.69 -1.22
C ASP A 197 14.81 3.82 -0.05
N ILE A 198 15.78 2.95 -0.30
CA ILE A 198 16.30 2.03 0.70
C ILE A 198 17.77 1.72 0.44
N LYS A 199 18.61 1.87 1.47
CA LYS A 199 20.05 1.51 1.42
C LYS A 199 20.78 2.07 0.18
N GLY A 200 20.46 3.31 -0.21
CA GLY A 200 21.13 4.02 -1.31
C GLY A 200 20.61 3.72 -2.72
N ARG A 201 19.48 3.01 -2.86
CA ARG A 201 18.80 2.77 -4.14
C ARG A 201 17.31 3.10 -4.06
N THR A 202 16.70 3.26 -5.23
CA THR A 202 15.25 3.46 -5.38
C THR A 202 14.62 2.22 -6.01
N GLU A 203 13.65 1.63 -5.32
CA GLU A 203 12.86 0.50 -5.79
C GLU A 203 11.54 1.00 -6.39
N ASN A 204 11.19 0.46 -7.56
CA ASN A 204 9.93 0.73 -8.24
C ASN A 204 8.84 -0.18 -7.66
N LEU A 205 7.81 0.38 -7.02
CA LEU A 205 6.69 -0.39 -6.45
C LEU A 205 5.41 -0.24 -7.28
N ASN A 206 5.55 0.15 -8.54
CA ASN A 206 4.42 0.36 -9.44
C ASN A 206 3.66 -0.96 -9.69
N PRO A 207 2.32 -0.92 -9.76
CA PRO A 207 1.53 -2.14 -9.93
C PRO A 207 1.78 -2.82 -11.28
N LEU A 208 2.07 -4.13 -11.24
CA LEU A 208 2.04 -5.05 -12.38
C LEU A 208 0.64 -5.65 -12.60
N PHE A 209 -0.13 -5.74 -11.51
CA PHE A 209 -1.53 -6.15 -11.49
C PHE A 209 -2.26 -5.43 -10.36
N ALA A 210 -3.52 -5.06 -10.57
CA ALA A 210 -4.40 -4.50 -9.56
C ALA A 210 -5.82 -5.03 -9.75
N ILE A 211 -6.51 -5.35 -8.65
CA ILE A 211 -7.92 -5.73 -8.65
C ILE A 211 -8.62 -5.01 -7.50
N GLY A 212 -9.79 -4.46 -7.78
CA GLY A 212 -10.50 -3.65 -6.79
C GLY A 212 -11.63 -2.83 -7.35
N GLY A 213 -12.19 -1.99 -6.49
CA GLY A 213 -13.40 -1.23 -6.79
C GLY A 213 -13.87 -0.36 -5.62
N VAL A 214 -14.92 0.41 -5.89
CA VAL A 214 -15.69 1.11 -4.85
C VAL A 214 -16.92 0.28 -4.55
N TYR A 215 -17.04 -0.17 -3.30
CA TYR A 215 -18.08 -1.10 -2.85
C TYR A 215 -18.99 -0.42 -1.83
N ASN A 216 -20.21 -0.94 -1.68
CA ASN A 216 -21.15 -0.51 -0.62
C ASN A 216 -20.78 -1.07 0.78
N VAL A 217 -19.61 -1.70 0.91
CA VAL A 217 -19.10 -2.29 2.15
C VAL A 217 -17.58 -2.14 2.22
N LYS A 218 -17.08 -1.84 3.42
CA LYS A 218 -15.66 -1.57 3.70
C LYS A 218 -14.87 -2.86 3.95
N ASN A 219 -14.88 -3.77 2.97
CA ASN A 219 -14.26 -5.09 3.10
C ASN A 219 -13.04 -5.24 2.17
N PRO A 220 -11.86 -5.68 2.67
CA PRO A 220 -10.69 -5.93 1.86
C PRO A 220 -10.81 -7.24 1.05
N PHE A 221 -11.71 -7.27 0.06
CA PHE A 221 -12.11 -8.50 -0.64
C PHE A 221 -10.96 -9.32 -1.25
N PHE A 222 -9.84 -8.74 -1.65
CA PHE A 222 -8.76 -9.51 -2.28
C PHE A 222 -7.51 -9.67 -1.39
N LEU A 223 -7.61 -9.25 -0.13
CA LEU A 223 -6.53 -9.45 0.86
C LEU A 223 -6.21 -10.94 1.02
N ASN A 224 -4.93 -11.28 0.88
CA ASN A 224 -4.40 -12.65 0.91
C ASN A 224 -4.91 -13.60 -0.18
N ARG A 225 -5.65 -13.09 -1.18
CA ARG A 225 -6.26 -13.89 -2.27
C ARG A 225 -5.50 -13.79 -3.59
N LEU A 226 -4.62 -12.79 -3.74
CA LEU A 226 -3.66 -12.75 -4.86
C LEU A 226 -2.57 -13.80 -4.67
N LYS A 227 -2.44 -14.68 -5.66
CA LYS A 227 -1.45 -15.77 -5.72
C LYS A 227 -0.92 -15.88 -7.14
N VAL A 228 0.34 -16.28 -7.25
CA VAL A 228 1.01 -16.47 -8.54
C VAL A 228 1.67 -17.84 -8.59
N GLU A 229 1.82 -18.33 -9.81
CA GLU A 229 2.59 -19.52 -10.16
C GLU A 229 3.46 -19.18 -11.36
N ILE A 230 4.50 -19.98 -11.60
CA ILE A 230 5.30 -19.86 -12.82
C ILE A 230 4.69 -20.80 -13.87
N ASP A 231 4.36 -20.26 -15.03
CA ASP A 231 4.02 -21.06 -16.20
C ASP A 231 5.31 -21.63 -16.80
N LYS A 232 5.44 -22.96 -16.81
CA LYS A 232 6.67 -23.64 -17.22
C LYS A 232 6.97 -23.54 -18.71
N ASN A 233 5.97 -23.23 -19.54
CA ASN A 233 6.14 -23.17 -20.99
C ASN A 233 6.65 -21.80 -21.43
N SER A 234 6.16 -20.74 -20.79
CA SER A 234 6.51 -19.36 -21.11
C SER A 234 7.55 -18.74 -20.17
N GLU A 235 7.86 -19.40 -19.05
CA GLU A 235 8.70 -18.89 -17.95
C GLU A 235 8.19 -17.57 -17.35
N LYS A 236 6.90 -17.26 -17.57
CA LYS A 236 6.24 -16.08 -17.03
C LYS A 236 5.43 -16.41 -15.80
N TYR A 237 5.19 -15.40 -14.97
CA TYR A 237 4.22 -15.50 -13.90
C TYR A 237 2.79 -15.59 -14.46
N LYS A 238 1.97 -16.43 -13.85
CA LYS A 238 0.52 -16.46 -14.02
C LYS A 238 -0.17 -16.19 -12.69
N ILE A 239 -1.31 -15.51 -12.74
CA ILE A 239 -2.13 -15.29 -11.54
C ILE A 239 -3.06 -16.49 -11.36
N VAL A 240 -3.22 -16.98 -10.13
CA VAL A 240 -4.19 -18.05 -9.82
C VAL A 240 -5.60 -17.48 -9.82
N THR A 241 -6.31 -17.62 -10.93
CA THR A 241 -7.61 -16.98 -11.20
C THR A 241 -8.79 -17.63 -10.47
N ASP A 242 -8.73 -18.94 -10.16
CA ASP A 242 -9.79 -19.66 -9.42
C ASP A 242 -10.15 -19.00 -8.09
N ILE A 243 -9.14 -18.56 -7.33
CA ILE A 243 -9.32 -17.89 -6.04
C ILE A 243 -10.01 -16.53 -6.25
N LEU A 244 -9.67 -15.84 -7.33
CA LEU A 244 -10.27 -14.55 -7.68
C LEU A 244 -11.72 -14.72 -8.11
N GLU A 245 -12.02 -15.72 -8.95
CA GLU A 245 -13.38 -16.02 -9.38
C GLU A 245 -14.29 -16.38 -8.19
N SER A 246 -13.82 -17.23 -7.28
CA SER A 246 -14.54 -17.56 -6.05
C SER A 246 -14.84 -16.31 -5.22
N THR A 247 -13.86 -15.40 -5.11
CA THR A 247 -14.02 -14.13 -4.40
C THR A 247 -15.03 -13.20 -5.09
N LEU A 248 -14.96 -13.08 -6.42
CA LEU A 248 -15.84 -12.27 -7.24
C LEU A 248 -17.31 -12.71 -7.12
N ASN A 249 -17.56 -14.01 -6.96
CA ASN A 249 -18.89 -14.59 -6.80
C ASN A 249 -19.49 -14.40 -5.40
N THR A 250 -18.72 -13.89 -4.44
CA THR A 250 -19.26 -13.51 -3.12
C THR A 250 -20.28 -12.39 -3.29
N SER A 251 -21.38 -12.44 -2.55
CA SER A 251 -22.40 -11.39 -2.53
C SER A 251 -22.59 -10.82 -1.13
N PHE A 252 -22.98 -9.55 -1.09
CA PHE A 252 -23.39 -8.85 0.13
C PHE A 252 -24.56 -7.94 -0.22
N LEU A 253 -25.65 -8.00 0.57
CA LEU A 253 -26.88 -7.24 0.30
C LEU A 253 -27.41 -7.39 -1.15
N ASN A 254 -27.37 -8.61 -1.69
CA ASN A 254 -27.76 -8.96 -3.06
C ASN A 254 -26.93 -8.33 -4.19
N GLU A 255 -25.83 -7.65 -3.89
CA GLU A 255 -24.84 -7.21 -4.88
C GLU A 255 -23.65 -8.16 -4.88
N LYS A 256 -23.18 -8.61 -6.06
CA LYS A 256 -21.95 -9.40 -6.13
C LYS A 256 -20.74 -8.48 -6.09
N VAL A 257 -19.65 -8.98 -5.51
CA VAL A 257 -18.34 -8.30 -5.56
C VAL A 257 -17.93 -8.05 -7.02
N LYS A 258 -18.21 -9.02 -7.91
CA LYS A 258 -18.00 -8.91 -9.35
C LYS A 258 -18.59 -7.65 -9.96
N ASP A 259 -19.77 -7.22 -9.50
CA ASP A 259 -20.54 -6.11 -10.07
C ASP A 259 -19.93 -4.74 -9.79
N LYS A 260 -18.90 -4.64 -8.94
CA LYS A 260 -18.16 -3.40 -8.68
C LYS A 260 -16.64 -3.56 -8.79
N THR A 261 -16.17 -4.70 -9.30
CA THR A 261 -14.73 -4.99 -9.41
C THR A 261 -14.21 -4.75 -10.81
N TYR A 262 -13.05 -4.11 -10.87
CA TYR A 262 -12.23 -3.89 -12.06
C TYR A 262 -10.88 -4.58 -11.87
N THR A 263 -10.17 -4.84 -12.96
CA THR A 263 -8.81 -5.37 -12.97
C THR A 263 -7.95 -4.61 -13.96
N GLY A 264 -6.78 -4.16 -13.51
CA GLY A 264 -5.72 -3.55 -14.29
C GLY A 264 -4.48 -4.44 -14.33
N TYR A 265 -3.79 -4.52 -15.46
CA TYR A 265 -2.53 -5.28 -15.55
C TYR A 265 -1.56 -4.68 -16.58
N ILE A 266 -0.27 -5.01 -16.44
CA ILE A 266 0.76 -4.71 -17.43
C ILE A 266 0.76 -5.81 -18.50
N LYS A 267 0.39 -5.42 -19.72
CA LYS A 267 0.33 -6.32 -20.88
C LYS A 267 1.71 -6.87 -21.23
N GLY A 268 1.77 -8.17 -21.53
CA GLY A 268 2.97 -8.93 -21.84
C GLY A 268 3.67 -9.53 -20.61
N PHE A 269 3.32 -9.13 -19.39
CA PHE A 269 3.96 -9.62 -18.17
C PHE A 269 3.41 -10.99 -17.74
N TRP A 270 2.09 -11.19 -17.86
CA TRP A 270 1.42 -12.39 -17.33
C TRP A 270 1.26 -13.46 -18.41
N ALA A 271 1.39 -14.74 -18.04
CA ALA A 271 1.19 -15.85 -18.97
C ALA A 271 -0.29 -16.05 -19.34
N ASN A 272 -1.21 -15.70 -18.43
CA ASN A 272 -2.64 -16.00 -18.51
C ASN A 272 -3.54 -14.76 -18.63
N GLU A 273 -3.11 -13.74 -19.36
CA GLU A 273 -3.86 -12.48 -19.52
C GLU A 273 -5.29 -12.69 -20.07
N GLU A 274 -5.48 -13.69 -20.93
CA GLU A 274 -6.78 -14.01 -21.51
C GLU A 274 -7.80 -14.50 -20.46
N GLU A 275 -7.34 -15.13 -19.36
CA GLU A 275 -8.21 -15.62 -18.29
C GLU A 275 -8.90 -14.48 -17.53
N PHE A 276 -8.29 -13.28 -17.48
CA PHE A 276 -8.88 -12.14 -16.78
C PHE A 276 -10.24 -11.76 -17.37
N SER A 277 -10.40 -11.85 -18.70
CA SER A 277 -11.66 -11.60 -19.41
C SER A 277 -12.67 -12.75 -19.29
N GLN A 278 -12.29 -13.89 -18.72
CA GLN A 278 -13.20 -15.01 -18.43
C GLN A 278 -13.86 -14.81 -17.07
N ILE A 279 -13.09 -14.35 -16.07
CA ILE A 279 -13.58 -14.13 -14.71
C ILE A 279 -14.29 -12.78 -14.52
N LEU A 280 -13.98 -11.78 -15.35
CA LEU A 280 -14.58 -10.44 -15.32
C LEU A 280 -15.09 -10.01 -16.72
N PRO A 281 -16.16 -9.18 -16.79
CA PRO A 281 -16.59 -8.59 -18.06
C PRO A 281 -15.46 -7.82 -18.74
N LYS A 282 -15.37 -7.90 -20.07
CA LYS A 282 -14.28 -7.27 -20.86
C LYS A 282 -14.11 -5.77 -20.60
N ASN A 283 -15.20 -5.03 -20.38
CA ASN A 283 -15.14 -3.60 -20.07
C ASN A 283 -14.61 -3.28 -18.66
N ARG A 284 -14.22 -4.29 -17.89
CA ARG A 284 -13.65 -4.18 -16.54
C ARG A 284 -12.24 -4.76 -16.43
N VAL A 285 -11.69 -5.20 -17.55
CA VAL A 285 -10.33 -5.74 -17.68
C VAL A 285 -9.58 -4.78 -18.59
N MET A 286 -8.54 -4.13 -18.05
CA MET A 286 -7.93 -2.97 -18.69
C MET A 286 -6.44 -2.83 -18.32
N GLY A 287 -5.77 -1.82 -18.87
CA GLY A 287 -4.40 -1.48 -18.47
C GLY A 287 -4.35 -0.83 -17.08
N ILE A 288 -3.17 -0.79 -16.44
CA ILE A 288 -3.00 -0.15 -15.12
C ILE A 288 -3.43 1.33 -15.13
N GLU A 289 -3.08 2.10 -16.17
CA GLU A 289 -3.48 3.51 -16.27
C GLU A 289 -5.00 3.67 -16.28
N GLU A 290 -5.68 2.91 -17.14
CA GLU A 290 -7.14 2.92 -17.29
C GLU A 290 -7.83 2.44 -16.02
N PHE A 291 -7.25 1.46 -15.31
CA PHE A 291 -7.76 0.98 -14.02
C PHE A 291 -7.80 2.11 -12.99
N PHE A 292 -6.68 2.80 -12.77
CA PHE A 292 -6.66 3.92 -11.82
C PHE A 292 -7.57 5.08 -12.26
N GLY A 293 -7.66 5.37 -13.56
CA GLY A 293 -8.60 6.35 -14.11
C GLY A 293 -10.06 5.99 -13.81
N THR A 294 -10.43 4.72 -13.98
CA THR A 294 -11.78 4.20 -13.70
C THR A 294 -12.09 4.30 -12.21
N ILE A 295 -11.18 3.86 -11.34
CA ILE A 295 -11.36 3.95 -9.88
C ILE A 295 -11.52 5.40 -9.42
N LYS A 296 -10.76 6.35 -9.98
CA LYS A 296 -10.92 7.78 -9.68
C LYS A 296 -12.31 8.32 -10.04
N SER A 297 -12.86 7.88 -11.17
CA SER A 297 -14.23 8.20 -11.60
C SER A 297 -15.28 7.60 -10.66
N GLU A 298 -15.11 6.36 -10.23
CA GLU A 298 -15.99 5.69 -9.25
C GLU A 298 -15.98 6.41 -7.89
N VAL A 299 -14.80 6.84 -7.43
CA VAL A 299 -14.66 7.66 -6.20
C VAL A 299 -15.40 8.99 -6.36
N LYS A 300 -15.25 9.67 -7.50
CA LYS A 300 -15.96 10.92 -7.77
C LYS A 300 -17.47 10.71 -7.74
N ALA A 301 -17.96 9.70 -8.47
CA ALA A 301 -19.38 9.36 -8.52
C ALA A 301 -19.95 9.03 -7.13
N TYR A 302 -19.17 8.35 -6.28
CA TYR A 302 -19.55 8.06 -4.90
C TYR A 302 -19.89 9.34 -4.13
N TYR A 303 -19.01 10.35 -4.13
CA TYR A 303 -19.24 11.60 -3.39
C TYR A 303 -20.30 12.51 -4.03
N GLU A 304 -20.43 12.49 -5.36
CA GLU A 304 -21.47 13.24 -6.08
C GLU A 304 -22.87 12.67 -5.80
N SER A 305 -22.98 11.36 -5.59
CA SER A 305 -24.24 10.67 -5.25
C SER A 305 -24.61 10.68 -3.76
N ALA A 306 -23.68 11.05 -2.88
CA ALA A 306 -23.84 11.02 -1.41
C ALA A 306 -24.51 12.27 -0.84
#